data_AF-A0A954X407-F1
#
_entry.id   AF-A0A954X407-F1
#
_cell.length_a   1.000
_cell.length_b   1.000
_cell.length_c   1.000
_cell.angle_alpha   90.00
_cell.angle_beta   90.00
_cell.angle_gamma   90.00
#
_symmetry.space_group_name_H-M   'P 1'
#
loop_
_entity.id
_entity.type
_entity.pdbx_description
1 polymer ?
#
loop_
_entity_poly.entity_id
_entity_poly.type
_entity_poly.pdbx_seq_one_letter_code
_entity_poly.pdbx_strand_id
1 'polypeptide(L)'
;MDREADKRIMSNSNAQKQQQTNMSKEGYRRALELMHECSTKHGFLATPTEQGNYRRIWGRDSAIIGLAAMLSEENDLIEECRLSLETLARYQGPHGEIPSNVDPTTERVSYGGTAGRVDADLWFVICCGEYWRHTGDDVFFDRMIEPLEKVRFLLGTWEFNTRGLLYIPPTGDWADEYLQSGYVLYD
;
A
#
# COMPACT_ATOMS: atom_id res chain seq x y z
N MET A 1 22.63 -37.27 35.14
CA MET A 1 22.19 -36.21 34.21
C MET A 1 22.53 -36.69 32.81
N ASP A 2 21.51 -37.05 32.03
CA ASP A 2 21.64 -37.86 30.82
C ASP A 2 22.12 -37.02 29.62
N ARG A 3 23.41 -37.12 29.31
CA ARG A 3 24.06 -36.39 28.21
C ARG A 3 23.52 -36.78 26.83
N GLU A 4 22.85 -37.92 26.69
CA GLU A 4 22.26 -38.36 25.44
C GLU A 4 20.90 -37.70 25.19
N ALA A 5 20.10 -37.53 26.25
CA ALA A 5 18.83 -36.81 26.20
C ALA A 5 19.03 -35.32 25.82
N ASP A 6 20.03 -34.66 26.42
CA ASP A 6 20.36 -33.26 26.11
C ASP A 6 20.79 -33.07 24.65
N LYS A 7 21.57 -34.02 24.09
CA LYS A 7 21.97 -33.99 22.67
C LYS A 7 20.79 -34.16 21.72
N ARG A 8 19.82 -35.02 22.05
CA ARG A 8 18.60 -35.22 21.23
C ARG A 8 17.70 -33.98 21.25
N ILE A 9 17.55 -33.33 22.40
CA ILE A 9 16.78 -32.09 22.54
C ILE A 9 17.41 -30.95 21.73
N MET A 10 18.73 -30.76 21.84
CA MET A 10 19.47 -29.75 21.07
C MET A 10 19.41 -30.02 19.55
N SER A 11 19.53 -31.29 19.14
CA SER A 11 19.42 -31.68 17.71
C SER A 11 18.03 -31.39 17.14
N ASN A 12 16.96 -31.69 17.88
CA ASN A 12 15.58 -31.42 17.46
C ASN A 12 15.31 -29.91 17.37
N SER A 13 15.82 -29.12 18.33
CA SER A 13 15.68 -27.65 18.30
C SER A 13 16.40 -27.03 17.09
N ASN A 14 17.59 -27.53 16.75
CA ASN A 14 18.34 -27.07 15.57
C ASN A 14 17.63 -27.43 14.26
N ALA A 15 17.07 -28.63 14.14
CA ALA A 15 16.30 -29.04 12.96
C ALA A 15 15.04 -28.18 12.78
N GLN A 16 14.32 -27.87 13.86
CA GLN A 16 13.15 -26.98 13.82
C GLN A 16 13.52 -25.54 13.41
N LYS A 17 14.61 -24.99 13.95
CA LYS A 17 15.11 -23.66 13.54
C LYS A 17 15.52 -23.62 12.08
N GLN A 18 16.18 -24.66 11.59
CA GLN A 18 16.56 -24.77 10.18
C GLN A 18 15.34 -24.84 9.26
N GLN A 19 14.33 -25.63 9.64
CA GLN A 19 13.07 -25.73 8.91
C GLN A 19 12.32 -24.39 8.87
N GLN A 20 12.23 -23.69 10.01
CA GLN A 20 11.62 -22.37 10.08
C GLN A 20 12.35 -21.35 9.19
N THR A 21 13.69 -21.38 9.19
CA THR A 21 14.51 -20.52 8.34
C THR A 21 14.26 -20.80 6.86
N ASN A 22 14.17 -22.08 6.48
CA ASN A 22 13.88 -22.46 5.10
C ASN A 22 12.48 -22.02 4.67
N MET A 23 11.47 -22.16 5.54
CA MET A 23 10.11 -21.68 5.26
C MET A 23 10.04 -20.15 5.12
N SER A 24 10.75 -19.41 5.96
CA SER A 24 10.82 -17.95 5.88
C SER A 24 11.47 -17.48 4.57
N LYS A 25 12.57 -18.13 4.15
CA LYS A 25 13.23 -17.83 2.87
C LYS A 25 12.34 -18.14 1.67
N GLU A 26 11.64 -19.27 1.71
CA GLU A 26 10.69 -19.63 0.67
C GLU A 26 9.52 -18.63 0.60
N GLY A 27 8.94 -18.26 1.75
CA GLY A 27 7.88 -17.25 1.83
C GLY A 27 8.32 -15.90 1.27
N TYR A 28 9.53 -15.45 1.62
CA TYR A 28 10.10 -14.21 1.09
C TYR A 28 10.26 -14.27 -0.44
N ARG A 29 10.86 -15.33 -0.98
CA ARG A 29 11.00 -15.52 -2.43
C ARG A 29 9.65 -15.49 -3.15
N ARG A 30 8.65 -16.21 -2.61
CA ARG A 30 7.30 -16.26 -3.17
C ARG A 30 6.59 -14.90 -3.11
N ALA A 31 6.83 -14.12 -2.06
CA ALA A 31 6.28 -12.78 -1.94
C ALA A 31 6.85 -11.85 -3.02
N LEU A 32 8.16 -11.89 -3.26
CA LEU A 32 8.78 -11.12 -4.34
C LEU A 32 8.26 -11.55 -5.71
N GLU A 33 8.15 -12.85 -5.97
CA GLU A 33 7.57 -13.37 -7.22
C GLU A 33 6.15 -12.82 -7.44
N LEU A 34 5.31 -12.84 -6.41
CA LEU A 34 3.95 -12.29 -6.49
C LEU A 34 3.94 -10.78 -6.75
N MET A 35 4.84 -10.01 -6.12
CA MET A 35 4.95 -8.57 -6.37
C MET A 35 5.34 -8.27 -7.82
N HIS A 36 6.26 -9.05 -8.38
CA HIS A 36 6.61 -8.95 -9.80
C HIS A 36 5.43 -9.35 -10.70
N GLU A 37 4.64 -10.36 -10.35
CA GLU A 37 3.43 -10.73 -11.09
C GLU A 37 2.35 -9.62 -11.06
N CYS A 38 2.29 -8.84 -9.99
CA CYS A 38 1.41 -7.66 -9.88
C CYS A 38 1.93 -6.41 -10.60
N SER A 39 3.17 -6.43 -11.11
CA SER A 39 3.82 -5.26 -11.69
C SER A 39 3.31 -4.96 -13.10
N THR A 40 3.15 -3.68 -13.42
CA THR A 40 2.75 -3.21 -14.74
C THR A 40 3.42 -1.89 -15.08
N LYS A 41 3.35 -1.48 -16.36
CA LYS A 41 3.81 -0.16 -16.81
C LYS A 41 3.12 1.05 -16.14
N HIS A 42 2.07 0.81 -15.35
CA HIS A 42 1.33 1.84 -14.60
C HIS A 42 1.47 1.67 -13.08
N GLY A 43 2.29 0.72 -12.61
CA GLY A 43 2.43 0.39 -11.20
C GLY A 43 1.79 -0.94 -10.82
N PHE A 44 1.55 -1.14 -9.52
CA PHE A 44 1.08 -2.38 -8.94
C PHE A 44 -0.44 -2.59 -9.08
N LEU A 45 -0.82 -3.77 -9.55
CA LEU A 45 -2.17 -4.31 -9.42
C LEU A 45 -2.40 -4.85 -8.01
N ALA A 46 -3.65 -4.86 -7.56
CA ALA A 46 -4.02 -5.54 -6.31
C ALA A 46 -3.91 -7.07 -6.40
N THR A 47 -3.98 -7.64 -7.61
CA THR A 47 -3.88 -9.07 -7.87
C THR A 47 -3.36 -9.33 -9.29
N PRO A 48 -2.61 -10.42 -9.53
CA PRO A 48 -2.16 -10.78 -10.88
C PRO A 48 -3.27 -11.42 -11.72
N THR A 49 -4.39 -11.82 -11.11
CA THR A 49 -5.50 -12.48 -11.82
C THR A 49 -6.28 -11.51 -12.72
N GLU A 50 -6.62 -11.99 -13.91
CA GLU A 50 -7.44 -11.23 -14.89
C GLU A 50 -8.95 -11.28 -14.59
N GLN A 51 -9.36 -11.88 -13.47
CA GLN A 51 -10.77 -12.05 -13.13
C GLN A 51 -11.34 -10.82 -12.42
N GLY A 52 -12.51 -10.36 -12.86
CA GLY A 52 -13.25 -9.27 -12.23
C GLY A 52 -12.69 -7.87 -12.50
N ASN A 53 -13.04 -6.89 -11.66
CA ASN A 53 -12.63 -5.48 -11.78
C ASN A 53 -11.23 -5.20 -11.18
N TYR A 54 -10.43 -6.23 -10.87
CA TYR A 54 -9.21 -6.08 -10.07
C TYR A 54 -7.94 -5.75 -10.86
N ARG A 55 -7.99 -5.73 -12.20
CA ARG A 55 -6.88 -5.26 -13.04
C ARG A 55 -6.81 -3.72 -13.05
N ARG A 56 -6.65 -3.15 -11.87
CA ARG A 56 -6.60 -1.72 -11.58
C ARG A 56 -5.45 -1.42 -10.65
N ILE A 57 -4.96 -0.18 -10.70
CA ILE A 57 -4.04 0.35 -9.69
C ILE A 57 -4.89 0.79 -8.51
N TRP A 58 -4.61 0.28 -7.31
CA TRP A 58 -5.40 0.52 -6.10
C TRP A 58 -4.59 1.38 -5.13
N GLY A 59 -5.15 2.49 -4.66
CA GLY A 59 -4.42 3.48 -3.85
C GLY A 59 -3.71 2.86 -2.65
N ARG A 60 -4.48 2.22 -1.77
CA ARG A 60 -3.98 1.53 -0.58
C ARG A 60 -3.04 0.37 -0.93
N ASP A 61 -3.49 -0.55 -1.78
CA ASP A 61 -2.77 -1.79 -2.06
C ASP A 61 -1.40 -1.49 -2.71
N SER A 62 -1.36 -0.58 -3.69
CA SER A 62 -0.11 -0.15 -4.32
C SER A 62 0.83 0.55 -3.33
N ALA A 63 0.31 1.32 -2.37
CA ALA A 63 1.13 1.93 -1.32
C ALA A 63 1.75 0.89 -0.38
N ILE A 64 0.96 -0.10 0.08
CA ILE A 64 1.44 -1.18 0.95
C ILE A 64 2.48 -2.05 0.24
N ILE A 65 2.24 -2.41 -1.02
CA ILE A 65 3.22 -3.13 -1.84
C ILE A 65 4.47 -2.28 -2.07
N GLY A 66 4.31 -0.97 -2.29
CA GLY A 66 5.43 -0.04 -2.42
C GLY A 66 6.33 0.03 -1.19
N LEU A 67 5.76 0.01 0.02
CA LEU A 67 6.52 -0.10 1.27
C LEU A 67 7.32 -1.41 1.33
N ALA A 68 6.71 -2.53 0.91
CA ALA A 68 7.41 -3.81 0.83
C ALA A 68 8.55 -3.80 -0.21
N ALA A 69 8.36 -3.12 -1.35
CA ALA A 69 9.37 -2.98 -2.39
C ALA A 69 10.62 -2.22 -1.91
N MET A 70 10.42 -1.15 -1.13
CA MET A 70 11.54 -0.42 -0.52
C MET A 70 12.28 -1.27 0.51
N LEU A 71 11.56 -2.10 1.28
CA LEU A 71 12.18 -3.02 2.23
C LEU A 71 12.92 -4.19 1.56
N SER A 72 12.57 -4.54 0.32
CA SER A 72 13.25 -5.61 -0.42
C SER A 72 14.51 -5.16 -1.14
N GLU A 73 14.71 -3.85 -1.32
CA GLU A 73 15.82 -3.25 -2.08
C GLU A 73 15.88 -3.71 -3.56
N GLU A 74 14.75 -4.18 -4.11
CA GLU A 74 14.64 -4.61 -5.51
C GLU A 74 14.30 -3.39 -6.37
N ASN A 75 15.28 -2.89 -7.13
CA ASN A 75 15.15 -1.64 -7.89
C ASN A 75 13.95 -1.62 -8.83
N ASP A 76 13.63 -2.74 -9.47
CA ASP A 76 12.46 -2.86 -10.35
C ASP A 76 11.17 -2.64 -9.53
N LEU A 77 11.02 -3.29 -8.37
CA LEU A 77 9.83 -3.09 -7.53
C LEU A 77 9.73 -1.65 -6.97
N ILE A 78 10.86 -1.02 -6.68
CA ILE A 78 10.92 0.37 -6.24
C ILE A 78 10.47 1.31 -7.36
N GLU A 79 10.90 1.07 -8.59
CA GLU A 79 10.44 1.82 -9.76
C GLU A 79 8.93 1.65 -9.97
N GLU A 80 8.40 0.45 -9.77
CA GLU A 80 6.97 0.18 -9.88
C GLU A 80 6.16 0.90 -8.79
N CYS A 81 6.73 1.10 -7.61
CA CYS A 81 6.16 1.97 -6.58
C CYS A 81 6.05 3.42 -7.09
N ARG A 82 7.12 3.97 -7.67
CA ARG A 82 7.13 5.31 -8.28
C ARG A 82 6.03 5.45 -9.33
N LEU A 83 5.91 4.47 -10.23
CA LEU A 83 4.89 4.44 -11.29
C LEU A 83 3.47 4.38 -10.73
N SER A 84 3.26 3.64 -9.63
CA SER A 84 1.97 3.56 -8.95
C SER A 84 1.56 4.94 -8.41
N LEU A 85 2.48 5.61 -7.70
CA LEU A 85 2.24 6.93 -7.11
C LEU A 85 1.99 7.99 -8.20
N GLU A 86 2.78 7.98 -9.28
CA GLU A 86 2.56 8.89 -10.42
C GLU A 86 1.23 8.64 -11.13
N THR A 87 0.82 7.38 -11.25
CA THR A 87 -0.48 7.03 -11.83
C THR A 87 -1.61 7.53 -10.95
N LEU A 88 -1.56 7.28 -9.64
CA LEU A 88 -2.57 7.76 -8.70
C LEU A 88 -2.66 9.29 -8.69
N ALA A 89 -1.53 10.00 -8.68
CA ALA A 89 -1.48 11.45 -8.75
C ALA A 89 -2.06 12.01 -10.06
N ARG A 90 -1.79 11.34 -11.20
CA ARG A 90 -2.35 11.74 -12.50
C ARG A 90 -3.87 11.69 -12.53
N TYR A 91 -4.46 10.72 -11.85
CA TYR A 91 -5.91 10.53 -11.77
C TYR A 91 -6.50 11.09 -10.47
N GLN A 92 -5.80 12.01 -9.79
CA GLN A 92 -6.32 12.68 -8.61
C GLN A 92 -7.62 13.43 -8.94
N GLY A 93 -8.58 13.34 -8.03
CA GLY A 93 -9.87 14.01 -8.10
C GLY A 93 -9.73 15.54 -8.03
N PRO A 94 -10.80 16.26 -8.42
CA PRO A 94 -10.76 17.71 -8.57
C PRO A 94 -10.51 18.48 -7.26
N HIS A 95 -10.76 17.87 -6.09
CA HIS A 95 -10.53 18.52 -4.80
C HIS A 95 -9.26 18.02 -4.10
N GLY A 96 -8.70 16.90 -4.56
CA GLY A 96 -7.50 16.28 -4.02
C GLY A 96 -7.61 14.78 -3.77
N GLU A 97 -8.75 14.17 -4.09
CA GLU A 97 -9.04 12.76 -3.81
C GLU A 97 -8.07 11.84 -4.57
N ILE A 98 -7.34 11.00 -3.86
CA ILE A 98 -6.58 9.92 -4.48
C ILE A 98 -7.55 8.80 -4.87
N PRO A 99 -7.43 8.23 -6.08
CA PRO A 99 -8.25 7.09 -6.46
C PRO A 99 -8.14 5.92 -5.48
N SER A 100 -9.29 5.43 -5.02
CA SER A 100 -9.37 4.10 -4.40
C SER A 100 -8.88 3.02 -5.39
N ASN A 101 -9.27 3.16 -6.66
CA ASN A 101 -8.69 2.43 -7.77
C ASN A 101 -8.87 3.17 -9.10
N VAL A 102 -7.98 2.88 -10.05
CA VAL A 102 -8.06 3.36 -11.42
C VAL A 102 -7.68 2.26 -12.40
N ASP A 103 -8.43 2.16 -13.50
CA ASP A 103 -8.00 1.44 -14.70
C ASP A 103 -7.36 2.44 -15.68
N PRO A 104 -6.01 2.45 -15.83
CA PRO A 104 -5.34 3.40 -16.73
C PRO A 104 -5.59 3.13 -18.22
N THR A 105 -6.14 1.96 -18.58
CA THR A 105 -6.44 1.61 -19.98
C THR A 105 -7.78 2.19 -20.41
N THR A 106 -8.79 2.09 -19.53
CA THR A 106 -10.14 2.62 -19.80
C THR A 106 -10.40 3.99 -19.17
N GLU A 107 -9.42 4.51 -18.43
CA GLU A 107 -9.49 5.76 -17.65
C GLU A 107 -10.65 5.80 -16.64
N ARG A 108 -11.12 4.62 -16.22
CA ARG A 108 -12.20 4.51 -15.23
C ARG A 108 -11.61 4.64 -13.83
N VAL A 109 -11.99 5.71 -13.15
CA VAL A 109 -11.55 6.05 -11.79
C VAL A 109 -12.68 5.79 -10.79
N SER A 110 -12.32 5.29 -9.62
CA SER A 110 -13.18 5.20 -8.45
C SER A 110 -12.49 5.92 -7.30
N TYR A 111 -13.17 6.88 -6.67
CA TYR A 111 -12.73 7.50 -5.41
C TYR A 111 -13.40 6.86 -4.19
N GLY A 112 -14.29 5.89 -4.41
CA GLY A 112 -15.06 5.21 -3.38
C GLY A 112 -16.48 4.89 -3.86
N GLY A 113 -17.23 4.19 -3.00
CA GLY A 113 -18.62 3.78 -3.27
C GLY A 113 -19.61 4.88 -2.90
N THR A 114 -20.25 4.74 -1.74
CA THR A 114 -21.22 5.74 -1.23
C THR A 114 -20.56 6.97 -0.61
N ALA A 115 -19.27 6.89 -0.32
CA ALA A 115 -18.43 7.98 0.17
C ALA A 115 -17.01 7.83 -0.40
N GLY A 116 -16.21 8.90 -0.30
CA GLY A 116 -14.78 8.85 -0.64
C GLY A 116 -14.02 7.89 0.28
N ARG A 117 -13.01 7.21 -0.27
CA ARG A 117 -12.09 6.33 0.47
C ARG A 117 -10.95 7.19 1.03
N VAL A 118 -11.07 7.55 2.30
CA VAL A 118 -10.14 8.42 3.03
C VAL A 118 -8.77 7.77 3.19
N ASP A 119 -8.74 6.47 3.41
CA ASP A 119 -7.52 5.71 3.60
C ASP A 119 -6.59 5.75 2.37
N ALA A 120 -7.15 5.82 1.17
CA ALA A 120 -6.37 5.94 -0.06
C ALA A 120 -5.50 7.20 -0.06
N ASP A 121 -6.04 8.33 0.43
CA ASP A 121 -5.31 9.59 0.58
C ASP A 121 -4.17 9.47 1.60
N LEU A 122 -4.46 8.86 2.75
CA LEU A 122 -3.49 8.70 3.84
C LEU A 122 -2.33 7.78 3.43
N TRP A 123 -2.64 6.63 2.82
CA TRP A 123 -1.63 5.69 2.31
C TRP A 123 -0.78 6.30 1.19
N PHE A 124 -1.37 7.11 0.33
CA PHE A 124 -0.64 7.83 -0.72
C PHE A 124 0.40 8.80 -0.13
N VAL A 125 0.01 9.60 0.88
CA VAL A 125 0.93 10.53 1.55
C VAL A 125 2.08 9.78 2.23
N ILE A 126 1.77 8.71 2.97
CA ILE A 126 2.78 7.87 3.64
C ILE A 126 3.76 7.30 2.62
N CYS A 127 3.26 6.70 1.54
CA CYS A 127 4.09 6.03 0.56
C CYS A 127 4.96 7.02 -0.24
N CYS A 128 4.42 8.20 -0.62
CA CYS A 128 5.22 9.28 -1.22
C CYS A 128 6.38 9.71 -0.30
N GLY A 129 6.11 9.88 1.00
CA GLY A 129 7.11 10.26 1.99
C GLY A 129 8.19 9.20 2.16
N GLU A 130 7.80 7.93 2.31
CA GLU A 130 8.76 6.81 2.43
C GLU A 130 9.55 6.60 1.14
N TYR A 131 8.92 6.71 -0.04
CA TYR A 131 9.61 6.63 -1.33
C TYR A 131 10.70 7.69 -1.46
N TRP A 132 10.37 8.96 -1.20
CA TRP A 132 11.36 10.03 -1.26
C TRP A 132 12.47 9.85 -0.21
N ARG A 133 12.13 9.46 1.01
CA ARG A 133 13.12 9.19 2.07
C ARG A 133 14.08 8.05 1.70
N HIS A 134 13.58 7.01 1.05
CA HIS A 134 14.37 5.85 0.66
C HIS A 134 15.26 6.14 -0.55
N THR A 135 14.73 6.83 -1.55
CA THR A 135 15.42 7.03 -2.85
C THR A 135 16.21 8.33 -2.94
N GLY A 136 15.82 9.37 -2.21
CA GLY A 136 16.33 10.73 -2.40
C GLY A 136 15.97 11.34 -3.76
N ASP A 137 14.93 10.84 -4.45
CA ASP A 137 14.50 11.38 -5.75
C ASP A 137 13.73 12.70 -5.57
N ASP A 138 14.48 13.80 -5.52
CA ASP A 138 13.93 15.16 -5.43
C ASP A 138 13.08 15.52 -6.66
N VAL A 139 13.39 14.95 -7.83
CA VAL A 139 12.65 15.23 -9.07
C VAL A 139 11.25 14.61 -9.01
N PHE A 140 11.13 13.40 -8.47
CA PHE A 140 9.84 12.81 -8.11
C PHE A 140 9.10 13.66 -7.07
N PHE A 141 9.78 14.05 -5.99
CA PHE A 141 9.15 14.79 -4.90
C PHE A 141 8.58 16.13 -5.38
N ASP A 142 9.32 16.89 -6.19
CA ASP A 142 8.86 18.14 -6.79
C ASP A 142 7.56 17.96 -7.60
N ARG A 143 7.39 16.82 -8.29
CA ARG A 143 6.13 16.50 -8.99
C ARG A 143 4.99 16.16 -8.04
N MET A 144 5.28 15.62 -6.85
CA MET A 144 4.29 15.21 -5.87
C MET A 144 3.85 16.33 -4.93
N ILE A 145 4.56 17.46 -4.84
CA ILE A 145 4.20 18.58 -3.96
C ILE A 145 2.75 19.04 -4.21
N GLU A 146 2.36 19.31 -5.46
CA GLU A 146 1.00 19.78 -5.74
C GLU A 146 -0.07 18.73 -5.38
N PRO A 147 0.05 17.44 -5.81
CA PRO A 147 -0.87 16.39 -5.37
C PRO A 147 -0.98 16.27 -3.85
N LEU A 148 0.16 16.28 -3.12
CA LEU A 148 0.20 16.15 -1.67
C LEU A 148 -0.46 17.33 -0.95
N GLU A 149 -0.27 18.56 -1.45
CA GLU A 149 -0.91 19.75 -0.91
C GLU A 149 -2.44 19.73 -1.09
N LYS A 150 -2.93 19.20 -2.22
CA LYS A 150 -4.37 19.00 -2.44
C LYS A 150 -4.95 17.97 -1.49
N VAL A 151 -4.27 16.83 -1.29
CA VAL A 151 -4.68 15.82 -0.29
C VAL A 151 -4.74 16.44 1.10
N ARG A 152 -3.69 17.16 1.51
CA ARG A 152 -3.63 17.84 2.81
C ARG A 152 -4.80 18.81 2.99
N PHE A 153 -5.13 19.60 1.98
CA PHE A 153 -6.26 20.53 2.01
C PHE A 153 -7.60 19.80 2.13
N LEU A 154 -7.79 18.74 1.34
CA LEU A 154 -8.99 17.91 1.35
C LEU A 154 -9.22 17.27 2.73
N LEU A 155 -8.20 16.64 3.31
CA LEU A 155 -8.26 16.04 4.64
C LEU A 155 -8.62 17.07 5.72
N GLY A 156 -8.06 18.28 5.65
CA GLY A 156 -8.45 19.39 6.52
C GLY A 156 -9.92 19.80 6.37
N THR A 157 -10.51 19.57 5.19
CA THR A 157 -11.93 19.84 4.91
C THR A 157 -12.84 18.73 5.47
N TRP A 158 -12.39 17.47 5.45
CA TRP A 158 -13.12 16.30 5.98
C TRP A 158 -13.06 16.13 7.50
N GLU A 159 -12.18 16.85 8.17
CA GLU A 159 -12.03 16.85 9.62
C GLU A 159 -13.26 17.47 10.36
N PHE A 160 -14.01 18.35 9.67
CA PHE A 160 -15.27 19.00 10.07
C PHE A 160 -15.29 19.92 11.31
N ASN A 161 -14.59 19.62 12.42
CA ASN A 161 -14.82 20.32 13.70
C ASN A 161 -13.58 20.82 14.44
N THR A 162 -12.43 20.79 13.77
CA THR A 162 -11.12 21.32 14.16
C THR A 162 -10.61 20.75 15.50
N ARG A 163 -10.87 19.46 15.74
CA ARG A 163 -10.32 18.67 16.83
C ARG A 163 -9.09 17.85 16.44
N GLY A 164 -8.73 17.86 15.16
CA GLY A 164 -7.57 17.15 14.63
C GLY A 164 -7.80 15.67 14.41
N LEU A 165 -9.07 15.26 14.20
CA LEU A 165 -9.45 13.88 13.91
C LEU A 165 -10.34 13.85 12.66
N LEU A 166 -10.05 12.94 11.74
CA LEU A 166 -10.86 12.77 10.54
C LEU A 166 -12.19 12.08 10.90
N TYR A 167 -13.29 12.60 10.39
CA TYR A 167 -14.57 11.92 10.48
C TYR A 167 -14.72 11.00 9.27
N ILE A 168 -14.74 9.69 9.51
CA ILE A 168 -14.84 8.70 8.45
C ILE A 168 -16.31 8.31 8.26
N PRO A 169 -16.88 8.49 7.06
CA PRO A 169 -18.24 8.05 6.77
C PRO A 169 -18.30 6.52 6.66
N PRO A 170 -19.50 5.90 6.71
CA PRO A 170 -19.65 4.51 6.35
C PRO A 170 -19.05 4.21 4.98
N THR A 171 -18.32 3.10 4.89
CA THR A 171 -17.55 2.70 3.72
C THR A 171 -16.34 3.60 3.39
N GLY A 172 -15.97 4.52 4.29
CA GLY A 172 -14.94 5.52 4.02
C GLY A 172 -13.49 5.01 4.08
N ASP A 173 -13.27 3.76 4.48
CA ASP A 173 -11.94 3.17 4.65
C ASP A 173 -11.88 1.76 4.03
N TRP A 174 -10.91 0.95 4.46
CA TRP A 174 -10.76 -0.44 4.04
C TRP A 174 -11.90 -1.37 4.44
N ALA A 175 -12.61 -1.05 5.52
CA ALA A 175 -13.70 -1.83 6.07
C ALA A 175 -15.01 -1.46 5.36
N ASP A 176 -14.97 -1.45 4.02
CA ASP A 176 -15.99 -0.79 3.21
C ASP A 176 -17.34 -1.52 3.12
N GLU A 177 -17.43 -2.71 3.73
CA GLU A 177 -18.66 -3.47 3.92
C GLU A 177 -19.20 -3.39 5.36
N TYR A 178 -18.51 -2.69 6.27
CA TYR A 178 -18.92 -2.56 7.67
C TYR A 178 -19.71 -1.27 7.93
N LEU A 179 -20.68 -1.34 8.84
CA LEU A 179 -21.45 -0.18 9.31
C LEU A 179 -20.68 0.58 10.41
N GLN A 180 -19.48 1.07 10.08
CA GLN A 180 -18.64 1.88 10.97
C GLN A 180 -18.57 3.32 10.46
N SER A 181 -18.57 4.29 11.38
CA SER A 181 -18.38 5.71 11.04
C SER A 181 -17.99 6.53 12.25
N GLY A 182 -17.46 7.73 12.02
CA GLY A 182 -17.01 8.66 13.04
C GLY A 182 -15.49 8.70 13.15
N TYR A 183 -14.98 8.77 14.37
CA TYR A 183 -13.54 8.78 14.66
C TYR A 183 -13.07 7.34 14.89
N VAL A 184 -12.83 6.64 13.80
CA VAL A 184 -12.29 5.26 13.84
C VAL A 184 -10.78 5.31 14.10
N LEU A 185 -10.22 4.21 14.63
CA LEU A 185 -8.79 4.17 14.99
C LEU A 185 -7.86 4.04 13.77
N TYR A 186 -8.38 3.52 12.66
CA TYR A 186 -7.56 3.16 11.51
C TYR A 186 -7.02 4.39 10.75
N ASP A 187 -7.86 5.41 10.58
CA ASP A 187 -7.57 6.65 9.83
C ASP A 187 -7.13 7.81 10.73
#